data_AF-A0A024GNJ8-F1
#
_entry.id   AF-A0A024GNJ8-F1
#
_cell.length_a   1.000
_cell.length_b   1.000
_cell.length_c   1.000
_cell.angle_alpha   90.00
_cell.angle_beta   90.00
_cell.angle_gamma   90.00
#
_symmetry.space_group_name_H-M   'P 1'
#
loop_
_entity.id
_entity.type
_entity.pdbx_description
1 polymer ?
#
loop_
_entity_poly.entity_id
_entity_poly.type
_entity_poly.pdbx_seq_one_letter_code
_entity_poly.pdbx_strand_id
1 'polypeptide(L)'
;MNSRQTTTNSRLKPANMRRVGGGYVPIQEQPHQRARPANSATVSTELQRLRKENESLKREIGHLRASKAQSESAFARQNDALVELTEMNQILKMRLQQQATEVAEQKDCIDKLSSQLKTTLSELEDRKINLTKVQTEYQNAVRLLGDHHQQLQQVSANNTIVSERPDTQTDDESSPTFFKKLNRALRLENDELHRKVDECLVEHLQRQIQQLQQLLASKKQTINVGSRNS
;
A
#
# COMPACT_ATOMS: atom_id res chain seq x y z
N MET A 1 37.72 -33.24 31.92
CA MET A 1 39.05 -32.59 31.96
C MET A 1 39.01 -31.57 33.11
N ASN A 2 39.79 -31.58 34.19
CA ASN A 2 40.95 -32.36 34.63
C ASN A 2 40.92 -32.43 36.17
N SER A 3 40.91 -33.63 36.75
CA SER A 3 41.12 -33.83 38.18
C SER A 3 42.58 -34.26 38.39
N ARG A 4 43.43 -33.38 38.90
CA ARG A 4 44.81 -33.74 39.29
C ARG A 4 44.78 -34.43 40.64
N GLN A 5 44.95 -35.76 40.64
CA GLN A 5 45.33 -36.50 41.83
C GLN A 5 46.85 -36.37 42.03
N THR A 6 47.27 -35.77 43.14
CA THR A 6 48.66 -35.81 43.61
C THR A 6 48.77 -36.86 44.70
N THR A 7 49.28 -38.04 44.35
CA THR A 7 49.64 -39.11 45.29
C THR A 7 50.99 -38.79 45.94
N THR A 8 50.95 -38.12 47.09
CA THR A 8 52.12 -37.99 47.98
C THR A 8 52.29 -39.29 48.78
N ASN A 9 53.30 -40.08 48.43
CA ASN A 9 53.79 -41.21 49.23
C ASN A 9 54.36 -40.71 50.57
N SER A 10 53.50 -40.50 51.57
CA SER A 10 53.94 -40.25 52.94
C SER A 10 54.25 -41.58 53.62
N ARG A 11 55.54 -41.89 53.83
CA ARG A 11 55.97 -42.90 54.81
C ARG A 11 55.30 -42.57 56.14
N LEU A 12 54.43 -43.46 56.59
CA LEU A 12 53.70 -43.36 57.85
C LEU A 12 54.70 -43.15 58.99
N LYS A 13 54.70 -41.94 59.59
CA LYS A 13 55.35 -41.72 60.88
C LYS A 13 54.48 -42.42 61.93
N PRO A 14 55.02 -43.32 62.76
CA PRO A 14 54.28 -43.85 63.90
C PRO A 14 53.81 -42.69 64.80
N ALA A 15 52.57 -42.76 65.28
CA ALA A 15 52.00 -41.74 66.15
C ALA A 15 52.85 -41.58 67.44
N ASN A 16 52.95 -40.34 67.95
CA ASN A 16 53.70 -39.98 69.17
C ASN A 16 55.21 -40.31 69.18
N MET A 17 55.84 -40.38 68.01
CA MET A 17 57.29 -40.55 67.89
C MET A 17 57.93 -39.42 67.09
N ARG A 18 59.10 -38.96 67.55
CA ARG A 18 59.94 -38.02 66.81
C ARG A 18 61.14 -38.75 66.21
N ARG A 19 61.58 -38.35 65.01
CA ARG A 19 62.76 -38.94 64.37
C ARG A 19 64.02 -38.24 64.87
N VAL A 20 64.97 -38.98 65.44
CA VAL A 20 66.26 -38.44 65.92
C VAL A 20 67.35 -39.42 65.52
N GLY A 21 68.40 -38.94 64.83
CA GLY A 21 69.57 -39.77 64.50
C GLY A 21 69.25 -41.10 63.79
N GLY A 22 68.41 -41.09 62.75
CA GLY A 22 68.11 -42.28 61.95
C GLY A 22 66.98 -43.18 62.46
N GLY A 23 66.61 -43.10 63.75
CA GLY A 23 65.53 -43.87 64.37
C GLY A 23 64.35 -43.03 64.87
N TYR A 24 63.26 -43.69 65.27
CA TYR A 24 62.12 -43.06 65.94
C TYR A 24 62.26 -43.20 67.46
N VAL A 25 62.08 -42.11 68.21
CA VAL A 25 62.16 -42.05 69.67
C VAL A 25 60.80 -41.54 70.22
N PRO A 26 60.26 -42.12 71.31
CA PRO A 26 58.99 -41.67 71.87
C PRO A 26 59.06 -40.19 72.21
N ILE A 27 58.02 -39.43 71.85
CA ILE A 27 57.88 -38.06 72.32
C ILE A 27 57.53 -38.19 73.80
N GLN A 28 58.49 -37.83 74.67
CA GLN A 28 58.22 -37.68 76.08
C GLN A 28 57.16 -36.58 76.20
N GLU A 29 55.92 -36.98 76.50
CA GLU A 29 54.82 -36.04 76.70
C GLU A 29 55.24 -35.12 77.84
N GLN A 30 55.57 -33.87 77.50
CA GLN A 30 55.51 -32.81 78.51
C GLN A 30 54.10 -32.87 79.10
N PRO A 31 53.94 -32.73 80.43
CA PRO A 31 52.61 -32.64 81.02
C PRO A 31 51.90 -31.54 80.23
N HIS A 32 50.84 -31.93 79.54
CA HIS A 32 50.08 -31.02 78.70
C HIS A 32 49.83 -29.80 79.56
N GLN A 33 50.30 -28.63 79.11
CA GLN A 33 49.85 -27.38 79.71
C GLN A 33 48.33 -27.45 79.59
N ARG A 34 47.70 -27.72 80.73
CA ARG A 34 46.26 -27.81 80.90
C ARG A 34 45.77 -26.52 80.30
N ALA A 35 45.16 -26.59 79.12
CA ALA A 35 44.50 -25.43 78.53
C ALA A 35 43.59 -24.91 79.64
N ARG A 36 43.93 -23.72 80.14
CA ARG A 36 43.24 -23.10 81.26
C ARG A 36 41.75 -23.17 80.91
N PRO A 37 40.88 -23.78 81.73
CA PRO A 37 39.46 -23.75 81.43
C PRO A 37 39.09 -22.28 81.31
N ALA A 38 38.70 -21.84 80.11
CA ALA A 38 38.19 -20.50 79.94
C ALA A 38 37.09 -20.32 80.99
N ASN A 39 37.19 -19.26 81.79
CA ASN A 39 36.24 -19.01 82.88
C ASN A 39 34.82 -19.10 82.30
N SER A 40 33.96 -19.95 82.88
CA SER A 40 32.59 -20.21 82.39
C SER A 40 31.81 -18.91 82.09
N ALA A 41 32.06 -17.86 82.87
CA ALA A 41 31.53 -16.52 82.64
C ALA A 41 31.93 -15.91 81.29
N THR A 42 33.21 -15.99 80.90
CA THR A 42 33.71 -15.44 79.63
C THR A 42 33.11 -16.15 78.42
N VAL A 43 32.98 -17.49 78.49
CA VAL A 43 32.32 -18.29 77.45
C VAL A 43 30.84 -17.92 77.34
N SER A 44 30.16 -17.72 78.47
CA SER A 44 28.75 -17.32 78.50
C SER A 44 28.53 -15.93 77.86
N THR A 45 29.38 -14.94 78.18
CA THR A 45 29.29 -13.60 77.60
C THR A 45 29.50 -13.61 76.09
N GLU A 46 30.50 -14.35 75.60
CA GLU A 46 30.78 -14.47 74.18
C GLU A 46 29.65 -15.18 73.44
N LEU A 47 29.09 -16.24 74.03
CA LEU A 47 27.94 -16.94 73.47
C LEU A 47 26.71 -16.03 73.39
N GLN A 48 26.48 -15.16 74.37
CA GLN A 48 25.42 -14.15 74.31
C GLN A 48 25.66 -13.11 73.21
N ARG A 49 26.91 -12.66 73.02
CA ARG A 49 27.30 -11.75 71.93
C ARG A 49 27.00 -12.37 70.56
N LEU A 50 27.43 -13.61 70.35
CA LEU A 50 27.20 -14.37 69.11
C LEU A 50 25.72 -14.62 68.84
N ARG A 51 24.90 -14.84 69.88
CA ARG A 51 23.44 -14.93 69.72
C ARG A 51 22.84 -13.62 69.21
N LYS A 52 23.24 -12.47 69.80
CA LYS A 52 22.77 -11.15 69.34
C LYS A 52 23.21 -10.86 67.91
N GLU A 53 24.45 -11.20 67.56
CA GLU A 53 24.99 -11.04 66.22
C GLU A 53 24.24 -11.91 65.19
N ASN A 54 23.97 -13.18 65.52
CA ASN A 54 23.16 -14.06 64.68
C ASN A 54 21.75 -13.53 64.45
N GLU A 55 21.08 -13.01 65.48
CA GLU A 55 19.76 -12.39 65.31
C GLU A 55 19.81 -11.09 64.51
N SER A 56 20.92 -10.35 64.54
CA SER A 56 21.14 -9.21 63.64
C SER A 56 21.28 -9.66 62.19
N LEU A 57 22.16 -10.65 61.94
CA LEU A 57 22.40 -11.19 60.60
C LEU A 57 21.15 -11.83 60.00
N LYS A 58 20.34 -12.53 60.80
CA LYS A 58 19.06 -13.09 60.35
C LYS A 58 18.09 -11.99 59.86
N ARG A 59 18.00 -10.87 60.58
CA ARG A 59 17.17 -9.73 60.18
C ARG A 59 17.70 -9.10 58.88
N GLU A 60 19.00 -8.89 58.78
CA GLU A 60 19.63 -8.35 57.58
C GLU A 60 19.42 -9.26 56.36
N ILE A 61 19.62 -10.59 56.50
CA ILE A 61 19.32 -11.56 55.45
C ILE A 61 17.85 -11.49 55.04
N GLY A 62 16.93 -11.34 56.01
CA GLY A 62 15.50 -11.12 55.74
C GLY A 62 15.25 -9.88 54.88
N HIS A 63 15.86 -8.74 55.24
CA HIS A 63 15.76 -7.49 54.48
C HIS A 63 16.36 -7.61 53.08
N LEU A 64 17.53 -8.22 52.94
CA LEU A 64 18.19 -8.43 51.64
C LEU A 64 17.36 -9.34 50.72
N ARG A 65 16.73 -10.39 51.26
CA ARG A 65 15.83 -11.26 50.50
C ARG A 65 14.60 -10.51 50.01
N ALA A 66 13.99 -9.69 50.87
CA ALA A 66 12.83 -8.86 50.48
C ALA A 66 13.21 -7.83 49.42
N SER A 67 14.34 -7.14 49.60
CA SER A 67 14.87 -6.17 48.63
C SER A 67 15.19 -6.83 47.29
N LYS A 68 15.81 -8.02 47.30
CA LYS A 68 16.06 -8.82 46.10
C LYS A 68 14.75 -9.15 45.37
N ALA A 69 13.76 -9.71 46.07
CA ALA A 69 12.47 -10.05 45.47
C ALA A 69 11.76 -8.82 44.86
N GLN A 70 11.85 -7.67 45.53
CA GLN A 70 11.33 -6.41 45.02
C GLN A 70 12.05 -5.97 43.75
N SER A 71 13.38 -6.05 43.72
CA SER A 71 14.17 -5.70 42.54
C SER A 71 13.88 -6.63 41.36
N GLU A 72 13.78 -7.94 41.59
CA GLU A 72 13.42 -8.93 40.56
C GLU A 72 12.04 -8.65 39.97
N SER A 73 11.05 -8.33 40.81
CA SER A 73 9.72 -7.91 40.36
C SER A 73 9.72 -6.59 39.57
N ALA A 74 10.56 -5.63 39.96
CA ALA A 74 10.71 -4.38 39.21
C ALA A 74 11.36 -4.61 37.83
N PHE A 75 12.41 -5.43 37.77
CA PHE A 75 13.06 -5.80 36.51
C PHE A 75 12.13 -6.59 35.58
N ALA A 76 11.33 -7.51 36.10
CA ALA A 76 10.33 -8.24 35.30
C ALA A 76 9.36 -7.26 34.62
N ARG A 77 8.80 -6.31 35.39
CA ARG A 77 7.89 -5.28 34.85
C ARG A 77 8.55 -4.37 33.82
N GLN A 78 9.83 -4.03 34.00
CA GLN A 78 10.59 -3.25 33.01
C GLN A 78 10.79 -4.03 31.71
N ASN A 79 11.09 -5.33 31.80
CA ASN A 79 11.22 -6.19 30.64
C ASN A 79 9.89 -6.32 29.89
N ASP A 80 8.78 -6.52 30.61
CA ASP A 80 7.45 -6.59 30.01
C ASP A 80 7.12 -5.29 29.25
N ALA A 81 7.36 -4.14 29.88
CA ALA A 81 7.17 -2.83 29.23
C ALA A 81 8.06 -2.63 27.98
N LEU A 82 9.28 -3.14 28.00
CA LEU A 82 10.19 -3.07 26.86
C LEU A 82 9.72 -3.96 25.70
N VAL A 83 9.16 -5.13 26.00
CA VAL A 83 8.54 -6.01 24.99
C VAL A 83 7.34 -5.31 24.37
N GLU A 84 6.42 -4.77 25.17
CA GLU A 84 5.24 -4.03 24.68
C GLU A 84 5.63 -2.83 23.80
N LEU A 85 6.65 -2.06 24.21
CA LEU A 85 7.17 -0.95 23.42
C LEU A 85 7.79 -1.40 22.09
N THR A 86 8.43 -2.57 22.07
CA THR A 86 9.01 -3.15 20.85
C THR A 86 7.92 -3.57 19.87
N GLU A 87 6.88 -4.23 20.38
CA GLU A 87 5.71 -4.61 19.58
C GLU A 87 4.97 -3.38 19.02
N MET A 88 4.76 -2.37 19.84
CA MET A 88 4.14 -1.11 19.42
C MET A 88 4.95 -0.41 18.34
N ASN A 89 6.28 -0.34 18.50
CA ASN A 89 7.16 0.22 17.47
C ASN A 89 7.08 -0.57 16.16
N GLN A 90 6.98 -1.88 16.22
CA GLN A 90 6.84 -2.71 15.01
C GLN A 90 5.51 -2.43 14.30
N ILE A 91 4.41 -2.33 15.05
CA ILE A 91 3.09 -1.96 14.51
C ILE A 91 3.14 -0.57 13.86
N LEU A 92 3.77 0.41 14.52
CA LEU A 92 3.89 1.77 13.98
C LEU A 92 4.73 1.79 12.70
N LYS A 93 5.81 1.02 12.62
CA LYS A 93 6.59 0.88 11.38
C LYS A 93 5.77 0.30 10.23
N MET A 94 4.98 -0.74 10.51
CA MET A 94 4.10 -1.34 9.49
C MET A 94 3.03 -0.34 9.01
N ARG A 95 2.41 0.40 9.93
CA ARG A 95 1.42 1.44 9.58
C ARG A 95 2.05 2.56 8.76
N LEU A 96 3.26 2.98 9.10
CA LEU A 96 3.99 4.00 8.35
C LEU A 96 4.29 3.53 6.92
N GLN A 97 4.71 2.27 6.75
CA GLN A 97 4.94 1.69 5.44
C GLN A 97 3.64 1.60 4.62
N GLN A 98 2.53 1.18 5.25
CA GLN A 98 1.23 1.14 4.60
C GLN A 98 0.77 2.52 4.12
N GLN A 99 0.91 3.55 4.97
CA GLN A 99 0.59 4.93 4.60
C GLN A 99 1.47 5.44 3.46
N ALA A 100 2.76 5.11 3.45
CA ALA A 100 3.66 5.49 2.38
C ALA A 100 3.22 4.91 1.02
N THR A 101 2.77 3.64 1.00
CA THR A 101 2.21 3.01 -0.19
C THR A 101 0.91 3.68 -0.62
N GLU A 102 -0.01 3.94 0.30
CA GLU A 102 -1.29 4.61 0.00
C GLU A 102 -1.07 6.01 -0.59
N VAL A 103 -0.15 6.80 -0.02
CA VAL A 103 0.20 8.13 -0.54
C VAL A 103 0.81 8.02 -1.95
N ALA A 104 1.62 7.00 -2.23
CA ALA A 104 2.17 6.79 -3.56
C ALA A 104 1.08 6.46 -4.60
N GLU A 105 0.12 5.60 -4.25
CA GLU A 105 -1.02 5.26 -5.09
C GLU A 105 -1.95 6.46 -5.34
N GLN A 106 -2.23 7.25 -4.30
CA GLN A 106 -3.01 8.48 -4.42
C GLN A 106 -2.31 9.49 -5.34
N LYS A 107 -0.99 9.62 -5.22
CA LYS A 107 -0.20 10.50 -6.10
C LYS A 107 -0.28 10.06 -7.57
N ASP A 108 -0.10 8.77 -7.85
CA ASP A 108 -0.21 8.24 -9.21
C ASP A 108 -1.61 8.50 -9.81
N CYS A 109 -2.66 8.31 -9.01
CA CYS A 109 -4.03 8.61 -9.40
C CYS A 109 -4.22 10.10 -9.74
N ILE A 110 -3.70 11.01 -8.91
CA ILE A 110 -3.75 12.45 -9.13
C ILE A 110 -3.01 12.83 -10.42
N ASP A 111 -1.82 12.27 -10.66
CA ASP A 111 -1.03 12.55 -11.86
C ASP A 111 -1.75 12.07 -13.14
N LYS A 112 -2.40 10.91 -13.07
CA LYS A 112 -3.22 10.37 -14.16
C LYS A 112 -4.44 11.24 -14.45
N LEU A 113 -5.20 11.62 -13.43
CA LEU A 113 -6.36 12.50 -13.57
C LEU A 113 -5.97 13.87 -14.09
N SER A 114 -4.86 14.42 -13.61
CA SER A 114 -4.32 15.70 -14.08
C SER A 114 -3.96 15.66 -15.56
N SER A 115 -3.38 14.54 -16.02
CA SER A 115 -3.06 14.33 -17.43
C SER A 115 -4.33 14.23 -18.29
N GLN A 116 -5.33 13.47 -17.84
CA GLN A 116 -6.63 13.38 -18.52
C GLN A 116 -7.36 14.72 -18.61
N LEU A 117 -7.29 15.52 -17.55
CA LEU A 117 -7.89 16.86 -17.53
C LEU A 117 -7.21 17.77 -18.56
N LYS A 118 -5.87 17.76 -18.63
CA LYS A 118 -5.12 18.54 -19.64
C LYS A 118 -5.51 18.15 -21.06
N THR A 119 -5.61 16.85 -21.36
CA THR A 119 -6.05 16.37 -22.68
C THR A 119 -7.46 16.84 -22.99
N THR A 120 -8.40 16.65 -22.06
CA THR A 120 -9.80 17.07 -22.24
C THR A 120 -9.92 18.58 -22.47
N LEU A 121 -9.13 19.39 -21.77
CA LEU A 121 -9.10 20.85 -21.96
C LEU A 121 -8.57 21.24 -23.34
N SER A 122 -7.54 20.55 -23.85
CA SER A 122 -7.03 20.78 -25.21
C SER A 122 -8.10 20.45 -26.25
N GLU A 123 -8.74 19.29 -26.14
CA GLU A 123 -9.81 18.87 -27.06
C GLU A 123 -11.00 19.84 -27.04
N LEU A 124 -11.32 20.41 -25.86
CA LEU A 124 -12.38 21.39 -25.72
C LEU A 124 -12.05 22.69 -26.46
N GLU A 125 -10.82 23.19 -26.34
CA GLU A 125 -10.40 24.40 -27.06
C GLU A 125 -10.41 24.18 -28.57
N ASP A 126 -9.95 23.01 -29.04
CA ASP A 126 -10.03 22.63 -30.47
C ASP A 126 -11.48 22.61 -30.98
N ARG A 127 -12.40 22.01 -30.20
CA ARG A 127 -13.83 21.98 -30.53
C ARG A 127 -14.43 23.38 -30.56
N LYS A 128 -14.04 24.26 -29.64
CA LYS A 128 -14.48 25.65 -29.59
C LYS A 128 -14.03 26.42 -30.85
N ILE A 129 -12.76 26.25 -31.25
CA ILE A 129 -12.24 26.83 -32.50
C ILE A 129 -13.05 26.34 -33.71
N ASN A 130 -13.31 25.03 -33.79
CA ASN A 130 -14.09 24.44 -34.89
C ASN A 130 -15.53 24.94 -34.90
N LEU A 131 -16.17 25.10 -33.74
CA LEU A 131 -17.51 25.67 -33.64
C LEU A 131 -17.56 27.10 -34.19
N THR A 132 -16.59 27.94 -33.85
CA THR A 132 -16.50 29.31 -34.38
C THR A 132 -16.35 29.32 -35.91
N LYS A 133 -15.56 28.39 -36.49
CA LYS A 133 -15.45 28.24 -37.95
C LYS A 133 -16.80 27.90 -38.58
N VAL A 134 -17.48 26.88 -38.08
CA VAL A 134 -18.80 26.45 -38.57
C VAL A 134 -19.83 27.58 -38.45
N GLN A 135 -19.84 28.32 -37.34
CA GLN A 135 -20.71 29.48 -37.18
C GLN A 135 -20.44 30.57 -38.22
N THR A 136 -19.17 30.82 -38.53
CA THR A 136 -18.77 31.80 -39.56
C THR A 136 -19.21 31.35 -40.95
N GLU A 137 -19.01 30.07 -41.29
CA GLU A 137 -19.47 29.49 -42.56
C GLU A 137 -20.99 29.55 -42.70
N TYR A 138 -21.72 29.24 -41.62
CA TYR A 138 -23.17 29.35 -41.59
C TYR A 138 -23.64 30.80 -41.84
N GLN A 139 -23.06 31.79 -41.15
CA GLN A 139 -23.38 33.20 -41.39
C GLN A 139 -23.12 33.63 -42.83
N ASN A 140 -22.01 33.17 -43.43
CA ASN A 140 -21.70 33.42 -44.83
C ASN A 140 -22.72 32.79 -45.78
N ALA A 141 -23.14 31.54 -45.53
CA ALA A 141 -24.16 30.86 -46.32
C ALA A 141 -25.52 31.55 -46.26
N VAL A 142 -25.93 32.01 -45.07
CA VAL A 142 -27.17 32.80 -44.87
C VAL A 142 -27.12 34.09 -45.69
N ARG A 143 -25.98 34.80 -45.67
CA ARG A 143 -25.81 36.02 -46.49
C ARG A 143 -25.93 35.72 -47.98
N LEU A 144 -25.21 34.72 -48.48
CA LEU A 144 -25.26 34.32 -49.91
C LEU A 144 -26.67 33.92 -50.35
N LEU A 145 -27.41 33.20 -49.50
CA LEU A 145 -28.80 32.85 -49.77
C LEU A 145 -29.68 34.10 -49.89
N GLY A 146 -29.46 35.09 -49.02
CA GLY A 146 -30.13 36.40 -49.09
C GLY A 146 -29.83 37.13 -50.40
N ASP A 147 -28.56 37.16 -50.82
CA ASP A 147 -28.13 37.77 -52.09
C ASP A 147 -28.81 37.09 -53.29
N HIS A 148 -28.83 35.75 -53.32
CA HIS A 148 -29.52 34.99 -54.37
C HIS A 148 -31.03 35.25 -54.39
N HIS A 149 -31.67 35.36 -53.22
CA HIS A 149 -33.09 35.68 -53.14
C HIS A 149 -33.39 37.07 -53.73
N GLN A 150 -32.55 38.07 -53.43
CA GLN A 150 -32.69 39.41 -54.01
C GLN A 150 -32.47 39.41 -55.53
N GLN A 151 -31.47 38.68 -56.03
CA GLN A 151 -31.24 38.53 -57.48
C GLN A 151 -32.45 37.93 -58.18
N LEU A 152 -33.04 36.86 -57.61
CA LEU A 152 -34.25 36.24 -58.17
C LEU A 152 -35.45 37.20 -58.18
N GLN A 153 -35.63 38.00 -57.12
CA GLN A 153 -36.67 39.03 -57.10
C GLN A 153 -36.46 40.08 -58.19
N GLN A 154 -35.22 40.53 -58.41
CA GLN A 154 -34.91 41.49 -59.48
C GLN A 154 -35.15 40.92 -60.88
N VAL A 155 -34.77 39.67 -61.15
CA VAL A 155 -35.04 39.02 -62.45
C VAL A 155 -36.54 38.86 -62.68
N SER A 156 -37.30 38.49 -61.65
CA SER A 156 -38.77 38.41 -61.73
C SER A 156 -39.40 39.78 -62.05
N ALA A 157 -38.97 40.83 -61.36
CA ALA A 157 -39.42 42.20 -61.61
C ALA A 157 -39.06 42.69 -63.03
N ASN A 158 -37.86 42.38 -63.51
CA ASN A 158 -37.38 42.77 -64.84
C ASN A 158 -38.07 42.00 -65.98
N ASN A 159 -38.42 40.73 -65.78
CA ASN A 159 -39.19 39.95 -66.76
C ASN A 159 -40.65 40.40 -66.89
N THR A 160 -41.16 41.21 -65.94
CA THR A 160 -42.52 41.75 -66.01
C THR A 160 -42.62 42.97 -66.95
N ILE A 161 -41.48 43.55 -67.36
CA ILE A 161 -41.42 44.73 -68.24
C ILE A 161 -41.25 44.35 -69.74
N VAL A 162 -40.94 43.08 -70.06
CA VAL A 162 -40.83 42.58 -71.44
C VAL A 162 -41.72 41.35 -71.61
N SER A 163 -43.02 41.54 -71.45
CA SER A 163 -44.02 40.57 -71.94
C SER A 163 -45.11 41.31 -72.69
N GLU A 164 -44.74 41.98 -73.79
CA GLU A 164 -45.66 42.04 -74.93
C GLU A 164 -45.85 40.60 -75.41
N ARG A 165 -47.04 40.10 -75.11
CA ARG A 165 -47.60 38.81 -75.46
C ARG A 165 -47.54 38.59 -76.98
N PRO A 166 -46.86 37.54 -77.48
CA PRO A 166 -47.25 36.89 -78.72
C PRO A 166 -48.20 35.75 -78.34
N ASP A 167 -49.47 35.89 -78.70
CA ASP A 167 -50.35 34.73 -78.80
C ASP A 167 -49.73 33.74 -79.78
N THR A 168 -49.37 32.54 -79.32
CA THR A 168 -49.23 31.37 -80.20
C THR A 168 -49.47 30.11 -79.40
N GLN A 169 -50.56 29.44 -79.76
CA GLN A 169 -50.81 28.03 -79.49
C GLN A 169 -49.59 27.20 -79.89
N THR A 170 -49.14 26.33 -78.98
CA THR A 170 -48.58 25.00 -79.27
C THR A 170 -48.82 24.17 -78.01
N ASP A 171 -49.81 23.30 -78.06
CA ASP A 171 -49.63 21.85 -78.26
C ASP A 171 -48.84 21.19 -77.13
N ASP A 172 -49.62 20.66 -76.19
CA ASP A 172 -49.57 19.29 -75.69
C ASP A 172 -48.30 18.48 -76.04
N GLU A 173 -47.48 18.19 -75.02
CA GLU A 173 -46.76 16.92 -74.78
C GLU A 173 -45.58 17.12 -73.80
N SER A 174 -45.84 17.62 -72.59
CA SER A 174 -44.89 17.43 -71.48
C SER A 174 -45.06 16.00 -70.96
N SER A 175 -44.36 15.04 -71.60
CA SER A 175 -44.47 13.60 -71.34
C SER A 175 -44.48 13.26 -69.83
N PRO A 176 -45.60 12.73 -69.28
CA PRO A 176 -45.75 12.35 -67.87
C PRO A 176 -44.77 11.25 -67.42
N THR A 177 -44.00 10.69 -68.34
CA THR A 177 -43.12 9.55 -68.11
C THR A 177 -41.76 9.93 -67.55
N PHE A 178 -41.22 11.11 -67.89
CA PHE A 178 -39.89 11.53 -67.41
C PHE A 178 -39.90 11.82 -65.90
N PHE A 179 -40.82 12.66 -65.45
CA PHE A 179 -40.94 13.01 -64.02
C PHE A 179 -41.30 11.81 -63.15
N LYS A 180 -42.07 10.85 -63.67
CA LYS A 180 -42.35 9.58 -62.98
C LYS A 180 -41.11 8.70 -62.89
N LYS A 181 -40.30 8.62 -63.95
CA LYS A 181 -39.02 7.88 -63.96
C LYS A 181 -38.00 8.50 -63.00
N LEU A 182 -37.87 9.83 -63.00
CA LEU A 182 -36.96 10.55 -62.09
C LEU A 182 -37.35 10.35 -60.63
N ASN A 183 -38.62 10.51 -60.28
CA ASN A 183 -39.10 10.25 -58.92
C ASN A 183 -38.89 8.80 -58.48
N ARG A 184 -39.03 7.84 -59.39
CA ARG A 184 -38.75 6.43 -59.11
C ARG A 184 -37.26 6.19 -58.85
N ALA A 185 -36.37 6.81 -59.63
CA ALA A 185 -34.92 6.69 -59.45
C ALA A 185 -34.48 7.27 -58.11
N LEU A 186 -34.95 8.47 -57.76
CA LEU A 186 -34.63 9.13 -56.48
C LEU A 186 -35.10 8.33 -55.26
N ARG A 187 -36.28 7.69 -55.33
CA ARG A 187 -36.77 6.82 -54.26
C ARG A 187 -35.87 5.60 -54.05
N LEU A 188 -35.47 4.93 -55.14
CA LEU A 188 -34.59 3.76 -55.08
C LEU A 188 -33.20 4.12 -54.53
N GLU A 189 -32.66 5.27 -54.90
CA GLU A 189 -31.39 5.77 -54.38
C GLU A 189 -31.47 6.08 -52.88
N ASN A 190 -32.58 6.68 -52.43
CA ASN A 190 -32.80 6.99 -51.02
C ASN A 190 -32.97 5.71 -50.18
N ASP A 191 -33.71 4.72 -50.69
CA ASP A 191 -33.87 3.42 -50.04
C ASP A 191 -32.53 2.67 -49.90
N GLU A 192 -31.66 2.75 -50.92
CA GLU A 192 -30.31 2.16 -50.89
C GLU A 192 -29.37 2.89 -49.92
N LEU A 193 -29.45 4.22 -49.84
CA LEU A 193 -28.68 5.01 -48.86
C LEU A 193 -29.10 4.67 -47.43
N HIS A 194 -30.40 4.55 -47.17
CA HIS A 194 -30.90 4.13 -45.86
C HIS A 194 -30.38 2.73 -45.48
N ARG A 195 -30.41 1.77 -46.43
CA ARG A 195 -29.89 0.42 -46.19
C ARG A 195 -28.39 0.43 -45.86
N LYS A 196 -27.58 1.22 -46.56
CA LYS A 196 -26.14 1.36 -46.28
C LYS A 196 -25.86 2.03 -44.94
N VAL A 197 -26.66 3.01 -44.55
CA VAL A 197 -26.54 3.66 -43.23
C VAL A 197 -26.84 2.64 -42.13
N ASP A 198 -27.89 1.84 -42.28
CA ASP A 198 -28.24 0.80 -41.31
C ASP A 198 -27.15 -0.27 -41.21
N GLU A 199 -26.61 -0.74 -42.34
CA GLU A 199 -25.48 -1.69 -42.36
C GLU A 199 -24.24 -1.11 -41.68
N CYS A 200 -23.90 0.15 -41.95
CA CYS A 200 -22.74 0.80 -41.35
C CYS A 200 -22.92 1.00 -39.83
N LEU A 201 -24.14 1.33 -39.39
CA LEU A 201 -24.49 1.47 -37.97
C LEU A 201 -24.38 0.12 -37.24
N VAL A 202 -24.89 -0.95 -37.85
CA VAL A 202 -24.80 -2.31 -37.31
C VAL A 202 -23.36 -2.77 -37.20
N GLU A 203 -22.54 -2.58 -38.23
CA GLU A 203 -21.11 -2.92 -38.18
C GLU A 203 -20.36 -2.14 -37.10
N HIS A 204 -20.65 -0.84 -36.95
CA HIS A 204 -20.01 0.00 -35.95
C HIS A 204 -20.35 -0.48 -34.53
N LEU A 205 -21.63 -0.74 -34.26
CA LEU A 205 -22.10 -1.26 -32.98
C LEU A 205 -21.50 -2.64 -32.69
N GLN A 206 -21.41 -3.51 -33.70
CA GLN A 206 -20.84 -4.84 -33.55
C GLN A 206 -19.34 -4.79 -33.20
N ARG A 207 -18.57 -3.88 -33.82
CA ARG A 207 -17.17 -3.63 -33.45
C ARG A 207 -17.03 -3.09 -32.02
N GLN A 208 -17.90 -2.18 -31.60
CA GLN A 208 -17.92 -1.68 -30.22
C GLN A 208 -18.20 -2.78 -29.19
N ILE A 209 -19.19 -3.63 -29.45
CA ILE A 209 -19.52 -4.77 -28.59
C ILE A 209 -18.31 -5.72 -28.47
N GLN A 210 -17.62 -5.98 -29.58
CA GLN A 210 -16.46 -6.86 -29.59
C GLN A 210 -15.27 -6.29 -28.79
N GLN A 211 -15.04 -4.98 -28.87
CA GLN A 211 -14.02 -4.29 -28.06
C GLN A 211 -14.35 -4.34 -26.56
N LEU A 212 -15.62 -4.13 -26.19
CA LEU A 212 -16.07 -4.22 -24.80
C LEU A 212 -15.94 -5.65 -24.24
N GLN A 213 -16.23 -6.67 -25.05
CA GLN A 213 -16.03 -8.07 -24.66
C GLN A 213 -14.54 -8.40 -24.43
N GLN A 214 -13.63 -7.90 -25.27
CA GLN A 214 -12.19 -8.09 -25.06
C GLN A 214 -11.69 -7.42 -23.78
N LEU A 215 -12.15 -6.19 -23.50
CA LEU A 215 -11.84 -5.46 -22.25
C LEU A 215 -12.36 -6.18 -21.01
N LEU A 216 -13.54 -6.79 -21.08
CA LEU A 216 -14.10 -7.58 -19.98
C LEU A 216 -13.34 -8.91 -19.78
N ALA A 217 -12.89 -9.55 -20.86
CA ALA A 217 -12.09 -10.77 -20.80
C ALA A 217 -10.69 -10.51 -20.21
N SER A 218 -10.02 -9.43 -20.62
CA SER A 218 -8.72 -9.05 -20.07
C SER A 218 -8.81 -8.69 -18.59
N LYS A 219 -9.89 -8.02 -18.17
CA LYS A 219 -10.15 -7.66 -16.77
C LYS A 219 -10.42 -8.89 -15.88
N LYS A 220 -11.10 -9.92 -16.40
CA LYS A 220 -11.29 -11.21 -15.68
C LYS A 220 -9.99 -11.99 -15.50
N GLN A 221 -9.07 -11.96 -16.48
CA GLN A 221 -7.76 -12.60 -16.34
C GLN A 221 -6.89 -11.92 -15.28
N THR A 222 -6.93 -10.59 -15.15
CA THR A 222 -6.17 -9.86 -14.12
C THR A 222 -6.68 -10.09 -12.69
N ILE A 223 -7.94 -10.49 -12.49
CA ILE A 223 -8.50 -10.77 -11.15
C ILE A 223 -8.18 -12.20 -10.70
N ASN A 224 -7.94 -13.14 -11.62
CA ASN A 224 -7.76 -14.56 -11.29
C ASN A 224 -6.30 -14.98 -11.02
N VAL A 225 -5.34 -14.05 -11.09
CA VAL A 225 -3.93 -14.29 -10.72
C VAL A 225 -3.62 -13.99 -9.24
N GLY A 226 -4.62 -13.57 -8.45
CA GLY A 226 -4.44 -13.19 -7.03
C GLY A 226 -4.82 -14.25 -5.99
N SER A 227 -5.11 -15.51 -6.37
CA SER A 227 -5.48 -16.56 -5.40
C SER A 227 -4.66 -17.83 -5.63
N ARG A 228 -3.38 -17.76 -5.30
CA ARG A 228 -2.57 -18.94 -4.96
C ARG A 228 -1.46 -18.49 -4.02
N ASN A 229 -1.52 -19.03 -2.81
CA ASN A 229 -0.57 -18.94 -1.70
C ASN A 229 -0.86 -17.81 -0.69
N SER A 230 -1.76 -18.13 0.24
CA SER A 230 -1.45 -18.14 1.68
C SER A 230 -2.40 -19.10 2.38
#